data_AF-A0A938HVQ4-F1
#
_entry.id   AF-A0A938HVQ4-F1
#
_cell.length_a   1.000
_cell.length_b   1.000
_cell.length_c   1.000
_cell.angle_alpha   90.00
_cell.angle_beta   90.00
_cell.angle_gamma   90.00
#
_symmetry.space_group_name_H-M   'P 1'
#
loop_
_entity.id
_entity.type
_entity.pdbx_description
1 polymer ?
#
loop_
_entity_poly.entity_id
_entity_poly.type
_entity_poly.pdbx_seq_one_letter_code
_entity_poly.pdbx_strand_id
1 'polypeptide(L)'
;MPPIERFDVEFSNIQMAQNVYRCAFEAGCRRVVMASSNHAADWYEHALVHRRLKELVSPADLPLSDNFYGWAKASYELLGFVYACGQLGRQLEVVQVRIGAPRDVAGSFYEAARPDSAEGPSMIANFKRDLGAHISERDIRQLFFRAIETQEIRNGDGVPWLVVYGISGNTRAFWSLESARRVLGYQPEDDTEIKYADDIRRLLTGPDGPPGRVGV
;
A
#
# COMPACT_ATOMS: atom_id res chain seq x y z
N MET A 1 -17.72 -16.69 -1.25
CA MET A 1 -16.54 -17.54 -1.34
C MET A 1 -15.69 -17.34 -0.08
N PRO A 2 -15.60 -18.36 0.79
CA PRO A 2 -14.70 -18.38 1.95
C PRO A 2 -13.27 -17.96 1.59
N PRO A 3 -12.49 -17.38 2.52
CA PRO A 3 -11.12 -16.95 2.25
C PRO A 3 -10.24 -18.04 1.62
N ILE A 4 -10.37 -19.28 2.12
CA ILE A 4 -9.59 -20.43 1.64
C ILE A 4 -9.87 -20.81 0.16
N GLU A 5 -11.04 -20.44 -0.36
CA GLU A 5 -11.44 -20.74 -1.74
C GLU A 5 -11.03 -19.63 -2.74
N ARG A 6 -10.44 -18.52 -2.27
CA ARG A 6 -10.09 -17.39 -3.15
C ARG A 6 -8.86 -17.62 -4.02
N PHE A 7 -8.12 -18.71 -3.83
CA PHE A 7 -6.85 -18.96 -4.52
C PHE A 7 -6.95 -18.80 -6.04
N ASP A 8 -7.90 -19.46 -6.70
CA ASP A 8 -7.98 -19.45 -8.17
C ASP A 8 -8.29 -18.08 -8.75
N VAL A 9 -9.18 -17.33 -8.09
CA VAL A 9 -9.51 -15.96 -8.50
C VAL A 9 -8.29 -15.06 -8.37
N GLU A 10 -7.54 -15.17 -7.28
CA GLU A 10 -6.35 -14.34 -7.08
C GLU A 10 -5.15 -14.80 -7.91
N PHE A 11 -5.06 -16.10 -8.24
CA PHE A 11 -4.07 -16.64 -9.17
C PHE A 11 -4.21 -16.03 -10.57
N SER A 12 -5.44 -15.73 -11.01
CA SER A 12 -5.69 -15.04 -12.27
C SER A 12 -5.02 -13.66 -12.35
N ASN A 13 -4.87 -12.96 -11.21
CA ASN A 13 -4.15 -11.69 -11.14
C ASN A 13 -2.66 -11.86 -11.43
N ILE A 14 -2.05 -12.99 -11.04
CA ILE A 14 -0.65 -13.30 -11.35
C ILE A 14 -0.48 -13.59 -12.84
N GLN A 15 -1.39 -14.36 -13.43
CA GLN A 15 -1.37 -14.65 -14.87
C GLN A 15 -1.53 -13.36 -15.71
N MET A 16 -2.43 -12.47 -15.30
CA MET A 16 -2.58 -11.14 -15.90
C MET A 16 -1.27 -10.34 -15.80
N ALA A 17 -0.66 -10.25 -14.61
CA ALA A 17 0.58 -9.51 -14.42
C ALA A 17 1.72 -10.09 -15.28
N GLN A 18 1.82 -11.42 -15.39
CA GLN A 18 2.76 -12.09 -16.28
C GLN A 18 2.57 -11.66 -17.74
N ASN A 19 1.33 -11.59 -18.22
CA ASN A 19 1.04 -11.13 -19.58
C ASN A 19 1.48 -9.67 -19.78
N VAL A 20 1.20 -8.79 -18.80
CA VAL A 20 1.63 -7.38 -18.86
C VAL A 20 3.16 -7.27 -18.92
N TYR A 21 3.89 -7.95 -18.03
CA TYR A 21 5.35 -7.90 -18.05
C TYR A 21 5.92 -8.49 -19.33
N ARG A 22 5.40 -9.63 -19.79
CA ARG A 22 5.89 -10.27 -21.01
C ARG A 22 5.69 -9.37 -22.23
N CYS A 23 4.49 -8.81 -22.40
CA CYS A 23 4.21 -7.90 -23.50
C CYS A 23 5.07 -6.64 -23.45
N ALA A 24 5.22 -6.02 -22.28
CA ALA A 24 6.10 -4.86 -22.11
C ALA A 24 7.57 -5.20 -22.39
N PHE A 25 8.00 -6.39 -21.97
CA PHE A 25 9.34 -6.90 -22.21
C PHE A 25 9.63 -7.07 -23.71
N GLU A 26 8.74 -7.75 -24.43
CA GLU A 26 8.88 -8.00 -25.87
C GLU A 26 8.73 -6.73 -26.72
N ALA A 27 7.85 -5.80 -26.31
CA ALA A 27 7.64 -4.52 -27.00
C ALA A 27 8.79 -3.52 -26.80
N GLY A 28 9.81 -3.86 -26.00
CA GLY A 28 10.91 -2.94 -25.72
C GLY A 28 10.52 -1.76 -24.82
N CYS A 29 9.43 -1.84 -24.06
CA CYS A 29 9.08 -0.81 -23.10
C CYS A 29 10.22 -0.62 -22.09
N ARG A 30 10.48 0.66 -21.75
CA ARG A 30 11.48 1.04 -20.75
C ARG A 30 11.06 0.59 -19.34
N ARG A 31 9.82 0.89 -18.97
CA ARG A 31 9.31 0.76 -17.60
C ARG A 31 7.89 0.23 -17.53
N VAL A 32 7.60 -0.57 -16.51
CA VAL A 32 6.26 -0.89 -16.04
C VAL A 32 6.07 -0.30 -14.63
N VAL A 33 5.03 0.52 -14.47
CA VAL A 33 4.57 1.00 -13.15
C VAL A 33 3.31 0.22 -12.81
N MET A 34 3.42 -0.70 -11.87
CA MET A 34 2.36 -1.64 -11.50
C MET A 34 1.62 -1.15 -10.26
N ALA A 35 0.29 -1.18 -10.32
CA ALA A 35 -0.56 -0.98 -9.16
C ALA A 35 -0.52 -2.24 -8.28
N SER A 36 0.35 -2.24 -7.27
CA SER A 36 0.31 -3.23 -6.19
C SER A 36 -0.69 -2.79 -5.11
N SER A 37 -0.57 -3.34 -3.91
CA SER A 37 -1.44 -3.04 -2.78
C SER A 37 -0.65 -3.06 -1.49
N ASN A 38 -1.07 -2.26 -0.51
CA ASN A 38 -0.61 -2.41 0.87
C ASN A 38 -0.82 -3.84 1.41
N HIS A 39 -1.84 -4.54 0.91
CA HIS A 39 -2.12 -5.95 1.19
C HIS A 39 -0.96 -6.90 0.84
N ALA A 40 -0.01 -6.51 -0.02
CA ALA A 40 1.18 -7.32 -0.26
C ALA A 40 2.03 -7.55 1.01
N ALA A 41 1.84 -6.74 2.05
CA ALA A 41 2.57 -6.81 3.32
C ALA A 41 1.66 -6.55 4.55
N ASP A 42 0.37 -6.86 4.46
CA ASP A 42 -0.62 -6.57 5.51
C ASP A 42 -0.50 -7.45 6.76
N TRP A 43 0.20 -8.58 6.68
CA TRP A 43 0.46 -9.41 7.86
C TRP A 43 1.15 -8.59 8.96
N TYR A 44 2.11 -7.71 8.60
CA TYR A 44 2.76 -6.86 9.60
C TYR A 44 1.79 -5.88 10.25
N GLU A 45 0.83 -5.34 9.49
CA GLU A 45 -0.21 -4.44 10.01
C GLU A 45 -1.01 -5.15 11.11
N HIS A 46 -1.58 -6.30 10.76
CA HIS A 46 -2.47 -7.05 11.66
C HIS A 46 -1.73 -7.72 12.82
N ALA A 47 -0.55 -8.30 12.56
CA ALA A 47 0.19 -9.09 13.55
C ALA A 47 1.06 -8.23 14.46
N LEU A 48 1.65 -7.13 13.95
CA LEU A 48 2.66 -6.36 14.68
C LEU A 48 2.25 -4.91 14.94
N VAL A 49 1.79 -4.17 13.93
CA VAL A 49 1.50 -2.73 14.06
C VAL A 49 0.32 -2.48 14.99
N HIS A 50 -0.81 -3.17 14.77
CA HIS A 50 -1.98 -3.06 15.64
C HIS A 50 -1.69 -3.51 17.09
N ARG A 51 -0.68 -4.36 17.28
CA ARG A 51 -0.20 -4.82 18.60
C ARG A 51 0.96 -3.99 19.16
N ARG A 52 1.35 -2.90 18.48
CA ARG A 52 2.48 -2.01 18.85
C ARG A 52 3.83 -2.72 18.98
N LEU A 53 4.01 -3.83 18.27
CA LEU A 53 5.27 -4.57 18.19
C LEU A 53 6.17 -4.08 17.05
N LYS A 54 5.64 -3.24 16.15
CA LYS A 54 6.36 -2.57 15.07
C LYS A 54 5.69 -1.24 14.77
N GLU A 55 6.47 -0.17 14.64
CA GLU A 55 5.93 1.16 14.36
C GLU A 55 5.74 1.43 12.86
N LEU A 56 6.69 0.95 12.05
CA LEU A 56 6.77 1.26 10.63
C LEU A 56 7.09 0.01 9.82
N VAL A 57 6.32 -0.21 8.76
CA VAL A 57 6.58 -1.25 7.74
C VAL A 57 7.32 -0.60 6.58
N SER A 58 8.47 -1.18 6.24
CA SER A 58 9.38 -0.72 5.19
C SER A 58 9.11 -1.47 3.88
N PRO A 59 9.32 -0.84 2.71
CA PRO A 59 9.38 -1.56 1.43
C PRO A 59 10.41 -2.69 1.38
N ALA A 60 11.42 -2.67 2.26
CA ALA A 60 12.43 -3.72 2.38
C ALA A 60 12.00 -4.92 3.23
N ASP A 61 10.89 -4.80 4.00
CA ASP A 61 10.31 -5.94 4.69
C ASP A 61 9.78 -6.95 3.64
N LEU A 62 9.83 -8.25 3.95
CA LEU A 62 9.32 -9.30 3.08
C LEU A 62 7.84 -9.03 2.75
N PRO A 63 7.34 -9.28 1.53
CA PRO A 63 5.93 -9.05 1.21
C PRO A 63 5.05 -10.18 1.78
N LEU A 64 4.83 -10.15 3.11
CA LEU A 64 4.02 -11.14 3.82
C LEU A 64 2.56 -10.71 3.86
N SER A 65 1.70 -11.47 3.16
CA SER A 65 0.24 -11.30 3.19
C SER A 65 -0.42 -12.41 3.99
N ASP A 66 -1.51 -12.09 4.68
CA ASP A 66 -2.35 -13.07 5.37
C ASP A 66 -3.60 -13.52 4.58
N ASN A 67 -3.73 -13.04 3.33
CA ASN A 67 -4.82 -13.39 2.43
C ASN A 67 -4.34 -13.60 0.98
N PHE A 68 -5.16 -14.27 0.15
CA PHE A 68 -4.79 -14.60 -1.23
C PHE A 68 -4.69 -13.37 -2.16
N TYR A 69 -5.46 -12.31 -1.90
CA TYR A 69 -5.36 -11.08 -2.70
C TYR A 69 -3.98 -10.44 -2.52
N GLY A 70 -3.59 -10.17 -1.27
CA GLY A 70 -2.26 -9.65 -0.96
C GLY A 70 -1.14 -10.60 -1.38
N TRP A 71 -1.35 -11.92 -1.29
CA TRP A 71 -0.40 -12.90 -1.82
C TRP A 71 -0.21 -12.77 -3.33
N ALA A 72 -1.28 -12.58 -4.10
CA ALA A 72 -1.18 -12.39 -5.53
C ALA A 72 -0.42 -11.10 -5.88
N LYS A 73 -0.68 -10.01 -5.13
CA LYS A 73 0.06 -8.74 -5.23
C LYS A 73 1.56 -8.94 -4.96
N ALA A 74 1.91 -9.52 -3.81
CA ALA A 74 3.28 -9.88 -3.45
C ALA A 74 3.95 -10.76 -4.53
N SER A 75 3.24 -11.76 -5.03
CA SER A 75 3.74 -12.70 -6.03
C SER A 75 4.13 -12.00 -7.32
N TYR A 76 3.32 -11.05 -7.81
CA TYR A 76 3.69 -10.33 -9.02
C TYR A 76 4.68 -9.18 -8.80
N GLU A 77 4.87 -8.70 -7.57
CA GLU A 77 6.00 -7.81 -7.24
C GLU A 77 7.32 -8.55 -7.49
N LEU A 78 7.41 -9.79 -6.99
CA LEU A 78 8.55 -10.69 -7.19
C LEU A 78 8.69 -11.14 -8.65
N LEU A 79 7.58 -11.40 -9.34
CA LEU A 79 7.61 -11.67 -10.78
C LEU A 79 8.27 -10.52 -11.56
N GLY A 80 7.96 -9.28 -11.22
CA GLY A 80 8.58 -8.10 -11.83
C GLY A 80 10.10 -8.07 -11.67
N PHE A 81 10.64 -8.61 -10.57
CA PHE A 81 12.10 -8.70 -10.35
C PHE A 81 12.79 -9.61 -11.37
N VAL A 82 12.15 -10.70 -11.79
CA VAL A 82 12.68 -11.61 -12.83
C VAL A 82 12.92 -10.87 -14.15
N TYR A 83 12.05 -9.92 -14.49
CA TYR A 83 12.20 -9.06 -15.68
C TYR A 83 13.23 -7.93 -15.47
N ALA A 84 13.39 -7.45 -14.24
CA ALA A 84 14.29 -6.35 -13.92
C ALA A 84 15.77 -6.77 -13.80
N CYS A 85 16.03 -8.00 -13.32
CA CYS A 85 17.39 -8.44 -12.97
C CYS A 85 18.30 -8.70 -14.19
N GLY A 86 17.76 -8.72 -15.41
CA GLY A 86 18.54 -8.83 -16.65
C GLY A 86 18.82 -10.25 -17.14
N GLN A 87 18.49 -11.28 -16.36
CA GLN A 87 18.74 -12.69 -16.73
C GLN A 87 17.94 -13.15 -17.95
N LEU A 88 16.88 -12.43 -18.31
CA LEU A 88 16.09 -12.69 -19.53
C LEU A 88 16.68 -12.04 -20.80
N GLY A 89 17.89 -11.47 -20.73
CA GLY A 89 18.62 -10.89 -21.86
C GLY A 89 18.53 -9.36 -21.98
N ARG A 90 17.59 -8.72 -21.28
CA ARG A 90 17.56 -7.27 -21.05
C ARG A 90 16.94 -6.97 -19.69
N GLN A 91 17.14 -5.75 -19.21
CA GLN A 91 16.44 -5.26 -18.02
C GLN A 91 15.14 -4.55 -18.44
N LEU A 92 14.08 -4.77 -17.67
CA LEU A 92 12.85 -3.98 -17.68
C LEU A 92 12.80 -3.20 -16.36
N GLU A 93 12.62 -1.88 -16.41
CA GLU A 93 12.44 -1.12 -15.18
C GLU A 93 11.07 -1.40 -14.58
N VAL A 94 11.00 -1.66 -13.28
CA VAL A 94 9.76 -2.03 -12.60
C VAL A 94 9.57 -1.20 -11.34
N VAL A 95 8.43 -0.52 -11.24
CA VAL A 95 7.99 0.17 -10.02
C VAL A 95 6.70 -0.48 -9.51
N GLN A 96 6.70 -0.91 -8.25
CA GLN A 96 5.53 -1.46 -7.56
C GLN A 96 4.97 -0.40 -6.60
N VAL A 97 3.74 0.02 -6.82
CA VAL A 97 3.07 0.98 -5.94
C VAL A 97 2.12 0.21 -5.03
N ARG A 98 2.49 0.00 -3.76
CA ARG A 98 1.62 -0.56 -2.72
C ARG A 98 0.61 0.49 -2.28
N ILE A 99 -0.48 0.63 -3.03
CA ILE A 99 -1.53 1.62 -2.77
C ILE A 99 -2.17 1.35 -1.41
N GLY A 100 -2.33 2.39 -0.59
CA GLY A 100 -3.04 2.36 0.68
C GLY A 100 -4.57 2.33 0.50
N ALA A 101 -5.25 3.38 0.95
CA ALA A 101 -6.71 3.52 0.92
C ALA A 101 -7.13 4.76 0.10
N PRO A 102 -7.39 4.62 -1.22
CA PRO A 102 -7.82 5.71 -2.09
C PRO A 102 -9.33 5.98 -1.94
N ARG A 103 -9.76 6.33 -0.73
CA ARG A 103 -11.17 6.57 -0.40
C ARG A 103 -11.30 7.64 0.66
N ASP A 104 -12.47 8.29 0.68
CA ASP A 104 -12.81 9.29 1.69
C ASP A 104 -12.88 8.63 3.08
N VAL A 105 -12.46 9.38 4.10
CA VAL A 105 -12.36 8.94 5.51
C VAL A 105 -13.27 9.80 6.38
N ALA A 106 -14.28 10.47 5.82
CA ALA A 106 -15.24 11.26 6.61
C ALA A 106 -15.88 10.42 7.73
N GLY A 107 -15.98 11.02 8.91
CA GLY A 107 -16.48 10.36 10.13
C GLY A 107 -17.88 9.77 9.98
N SER A 108 -18.72 10.34 9.12
CA SER A 108 -20.06 9.84 8.82
C SER A 108 -20.08 8.39 8.31
N PHE A 109 -19.03 7.95 7.61
CA PHE A 109 -18.90 6.55 7.19
C PHE A 109 -18.73 5.60 8.37
N TYR A 110 -18.29 6.11 9.52
CA TYR A 110 -17.94 5.37 10.74
C TYR A 110 -18.99 5.51 11.86
N GLU A 111 -19.98 6.37 11.69
CA GLU A 111 -21.06 6.61 12.66
C GLU A 111 -22.31 5.76 12.40
N ALA A 112 -22.58 5.39 11.15
CA ALA A 112 -23.84 4.76 10.74
C ALA A 112 -23.93 3.24 11.00
N ALA A 113 -22.86 2.59 11.48
CA ALA A 113 -22.82 1.16 11.76
C ALA A 113 -23.03 0.90 13.27
N ARG A 114 -24.11 0.18 13.61
CA ARG A 114 -24.47 -0.22 14.99
C ARG A 114 -23.37 -1.05 15.68
N PRO A 115 -23.38 -1.15 17.03
CA PRO A 115 -22.31 -1.79 17.81
C PRO A 115 -22.24 -3.30 17.52
N ASP A 116 -21.00 -3.75 17.30
CA ASP A 116 -20.46 -5.07 17.60
C ASP A 116 -21.22 -6.30 17.05
N SER A 117 -20.98 -6.60 15.76
CA SER A 117 -20.80 -8.00 15.41
C SER A 117 -19.50 -8.48 16.08
N ALA A 118 -19.59 -9.45 16.97
CA ALA A 118 -18.55 -9.91 17.90
C ALA A 118 -17.25 -10.47 17.27
N GLU A 119 -17.06 -10.33 15.95
CA GLU A 119 -15.90 -10.82 15.22
C GLU A 119 -15.45 -9.78 14.19
N GLY A 120 -14.58 -8.85 14.60
CA GLY A 120 -13.96 -7.86 13.71
C GLY A 120 -13.37 -6.64 14.45
N PRO A 121 -12.48 -5.85 13.81
CA PRO A 121 -12.03 -4.58 14.37
C PRO A 121 -13.21 -3.62 14.53
N SER A 122 -13.24 -2.87 15.63
CA SER A 122 -14.28 -1.86 15.86
C SER A 122 -14.29 -0.80 14.77
N MET A 123 -15.41 -0.10 14.59
CA MET A 123 -15.50 0.96 13.59
C MET A 123 -14.49 2.09 13.84
N ILE A 124 -14.19 2.36 15.11
CA ILE A 124 -13.12 3.27 15.54
C ILE A 124 -11.74 2.74 15.14
N ALA A 125 -11.48 1.44 15.24
CA ALA A 125 -10.23 0.85 14.79
C ALA A 125 -10.06 1.02 13.26
N ASN A 126 -11.13 0.80 12.48
CA ASN A 126 -11.11 1.04 11.03
C ASN A 126 -10.87 2.51 10.69
N PHE A 127 -11.52 3.44 11.40
CA PHE A 127 -11.29 4.87 11.23
C PHE A 127 -9.82 5.23 11.49
N LYS A 128 -9.25 4.79 12.63
CA LYS A 128 -7.82 5.02 12.95
C LYS A 128 -6.89 4.48 11.87
N ARG A 129 -7.15 3.27 11.38
CA ARG A 129 -6.37 2.63 10.32
C ARG A 129 -6.43 3.45 9.04
N ASP A 130 -7.61 3.90 8.64
CA ASP A 130 -7.82 4.63 7.40
C ASP A 130 -7.20 6.03 7.42
N LEU A 131 -7.15 6.68 8.57
CA LEU A 131 -6.40 7.93 8.73
C LEU A 131 -4.91 7.74 8.41
N GLY A 132 -4.31 6.62 8.79
CA GLY A 132 -2.91 6.30 8.44
C GLY A 132 -2.75 5.84 6.99
N ALA A 133 -3.74 5.11 6.46
CA ALA A 133 -3.67 4.46 5.17
C ALA A 133 -4.12 5.31 3.97
N HIS A 134 -4.75 6.46 4.20
CA HIS A 134 -5.35 7.27 3.14
C HIS A 134 -4.34 7.71 2.06
N ILE A 135 -4.80 7.75 0.81
CA ILE A 135 -4.14 8.49 -0.26
C ILE A 135 -5.15 9.35 -1.01
N SER A 136 -4.86 10.64 -1.18
CA SER A 136 -5.69 11.56 -1.94
C SER A 136 -5.51 11.36 -3.45
N GLU A 137 -6.48 11.84 -4.24
CA GLU A 137 -6.39 11.84 -5.70
C GLU A 137 -5.20 12.66 -6.22
N ARG A 138 -4.89 13.79 -5.56
CA ARG A 138 -3.74 14.64 -5.88
C ARG A 138 -2.44 13.88 -5.64
N ASP A 139 -2.30 13.25 -4.49
CA ASP A 139 -1.09 12.57 -4.07
C ASP A 139 -0.85 11.30 -4.90
N ILE A 140 -1.89 10.50 -5.19
CA ILE A 140 -1.73 9.32 -6.04
C ILE A 140 -1.33 9.71 -7.47
N ARG A 141 -1.88 10.80 -8.02
CA ARG A 141 -1.48 11.32 -9.33
C ARG A 141 -0.02 11.73 -9.32
N GLN A 142 0.43 12.47 -8.30
CA GLN A 142 1.82 12.87 -8.16
C GLN A 142 2.73 11.64 -8.10
N LEU A 143 2.39 10.64 -7.31
CA LEU A 143 3.18 9.42 -7.15
C LEU A 143 3.34 8.65 -8.47
N PHE A 144 2.24 8.39 -9.20
CA PHE A 144 2.31 7.69 -10.48
C PHE A 144 3.04 8.50 -11.55
N PHE A 145 2.82 9.82 -11.61
CA PHE A 145 3.56 10.69 -12.52
C PHE A 145 5.06 10.60 -12.26
N ARG A 146 5.48 10.68 -10.99
CA ARG A 146 6.88 10.54 -10.59
C ARG A 146 7.44 9.15 -10.91
N ALA A 147 6.66 8.08 -10.68
CA ALA A 147 7.04 6.72 -11.01
C ALA A 147 7.30 6.51 -12.51
N ILE A 148 6.63 7.27 -13.38
CA ILE A 148 6.85 7.23 -14.83
C ILE A 148 8.07 8.06 -15.24
N GLU A 149 8.14 9.31 -14.77
CA GLU A 149 9.10 10.33 -15.24
C GLU A 149 10.51 10.20 -14.65
N THR A 150 10.65 9.59 -13.47
CA THR A 150 11.96 9.44 -12.81
C THR A 150 12.94 8.73 -13.73
N GLN A 151 14.14 9.27 -13.91
CA GLN A 151 15.11 8.72 -14.86
C GLN A 151 15.72 7.41 -14.36
N GLU A 152 16.16 7.38 -13.10
CA GLU A 152 16.87 6.25 -12.51
C GLU A 152 16.11 5.70 -11.28
N ILE A 153 15.93 4.38 -11.24
CA ILE A 153 15.24 3.68 -10.14
C ILE A 153 16.03 2.47 -9.62
N ARG A 154 17.28 2.27 -10.07
CA ARG A 154 18.13 1.17 -9.61
C ARG A 154 18.29 1.18 -8.11
N ASN A 155 18.17 -0.01 -7.54
CA ASN A 155 18.48 -0.25 -6.14
C ASN A 155 20.00 -0.34 -5.92
N GLY A 156 20.42 -0.61 -4.67
CA GLY A 156 21.84 -0.70 -4.30
C GLY A 156 22.64 -1.76 -5.07
N ASP A 157 21.95 -2.76 -5.64
CA ASP A 157 22.56 -3.85 -6.42
C ASP A 157 22.55 -3.55 -7.94
N GLY A 158 22.14 -2.35 -8.34
CA GLY A 158 22.06 -1.95 -9.75
C GLY A 158 20.88 -2.57 -10.50
N VAL A 159 19.90 -3.17 -9.82
CA VAL A 159 18.68 -3.71 -10.45
C VAL A 159 17.59 -2.62 -10.47
N PRO A 160 16.97 -2.30 -11.63
CA PRO A 160 15.93 -1.28 -11.73
C PRO A 160 14.58 -1.80 -11.25
N TRP A 161 14.50 -2.14 -9.96
CA TRP A 161 13.31 -2.65 -9.31
C TRP A 161 13.07 -1.87 -8.01
N LEU A 162 11.90 -1.25 -7.92
CA LEU A 162 11.56 -0.34 -6.83
C LEU A 162 10.16 -0.66 -6.28
N VAL A 163 10.07 -0.79 -4.96
CA VAL A 163 8.79 -0.87 -4.24
C VAL A 163 8.59 0.41 -3.43
N VAL A 164 7.40 0.98 -3.52
CA VAL A 164 6.97 2.17 -2.78
C VAL A 164 5.61 1.95 -2.15
N TYR A 165 5.36 2.55 -0.99
CA TYR A 165 4.00 2.70 -0.46
C TYR A 165 3.34 3.94 -1.02
N GLY A 166 2.07 3.80 -1.41
CA GLY A 166 1.22 4.87 -1.90
C GLY A 166 0.24 5.33 -0.84
N ILE A 167 0.71 6.20 0.05
CA ILE A 167 -0.12 6.97 0.99
C ILE A 167 0.19 8.47 0.90
N SER A 168 -0.76 9.28 1.35
CA SER A 168 -0.56 10.72 1.57
C SER A 168 0.41 10.97 2.74
N GLY A 169 0.69 12.24 3.04
CA GLY A 169 1.59 12.68 4.11
C GLY A 169 1.03 12.50 5.51
N ASN A 170 0.25 11.44 5.73
CA ASN A 170 -0.59 11.26 6.90
C ASN A 170 0.25 11.24 8.19
N THR A 171 -0.10 12.06 9.17
CA THR A 171 0.55 12.07 10.49
C THR A 171 0.45 10.70 11.20
N ARG A 172 -0.56 9.90 10.85
CA ARG A 172 -0.77 8.53 11.39
C ARG A 172 -0.19 7.41 10.52
N ALA A 173 0.66 7.74 9.54
CA ALA A 173 1.26 6.75 8.66
C ALA A 173 2.04 5.67 9.43
N PHE A 174 1.88 4.42 8.99
CA PHE A 174 2.61 3.25 9.50
C PHE A 174 3.31 2.46 8.36
N TRP A 175 3.25 2.98 7.14
CA TRP A 175 4.06 2.53 6.01
C TRP A 175 5.10 3.59 5.64
N SER A 176 6.34 3.15 5.41
CA SER A 176 7.44 4.05 5.09
C SER A 176 7.32 4.63 3.69
N LEU A 177 7.33 5.96 3.59
CA LEU A 177 7.43 6.71 2.34
C LEU A 177 8.88 6.95 1.88
N GLU A 178 9.87 6.38 2.59
CA GLU A 178 11.28 6.70 2.39
C GLU A 178 11.77 6.44 0.95
N SER A 179 11.44 5.28 0.36
CA SER A 179 11.81 4.98 -1.03
C SER A 179 11.09 5.89 -2.04
N ALA A 180 9.81 6.18 -1.82
CA ALA A 180 9.03 7.07 -2.68
C ALA A 180 9.62 8.50 -2.68
N ARG A 181 9.95 9.01 -1.49
CA ARG A 181 10.55 10.35 -1.33
C ARG A 181 11.95 10.42 -1.92
N ARG A 182 12.81 9.45 -1.56
CA ARG A 182 14.22 9.46 -1.92
C ARG A 182 14.45 9.19 -3.41
N VAL A 183 13.75 8.20 -3.98
CA VAL A 183 13.99 7.75 -5.36
C VAL A 183 13.12 8.49 -6.36
N LEU A 184 11.81 8.63 -6.07
CA LEU A 184 10.86 9.24 -7.00
C LEU A 184 10.69 10.75 -6.79
N GLY A 185 11.26 11.31 -5.71
CA GLY A 185 11.00 12.71 -5.34
C GLY A 185 9.53 12.96 -5.03
N TYR A 186 8.81 11.96 -4.52
CA TYR A 186 7.42 12.07 -4.08
C TYR A 186 7.32 12.99 -2.86
N GLN A 187 6.40 13.95 -2.91
CA GLN A 187 6.17 14.95 -1.87
C GLN A 187 4.64 15.08 -1.69
N PRO A 188 3.99 14.15 -0.96
CA PRO A 188 2.57 14.24 -0.73
C PRO A 188 2.22 15.53 0.00
N GLU A 189 1.08 16.10 -0.40
CA GLU A 189 0.62 17.42 0.04
C GLU A 189 -0.57 17.32 1.01
N ASP A 190 -1.24 16.17 1.07
CA ASP A 190 -2.40 15.96 1.93
C ASP A 190 -2.05 15.23 3.23
N ASP A 191 -2.77 15.55 4.30
CA ASP A 191 -2.71 14.86 5.60
C ASP A 191 -4.13 14.72 6.16
N THR A 192 -4.47 13.51 6.58
CA THR A 192 -5.76 13.20 7.19
C THR A 192 -6.00 13.91 8.53
N GLU A 193 -4.95 14.24 9.29
CA GLU A 193 -5.10 15.03 10.52
C GLU A 193 -5.60 16.45 10.26
N ILE A 194 -5.33 16.99 9.07
CA ILE A 194 -5.82 18.31 8.65
C ILE A 194 -7.22 18.16 8.04
N LYS A 195 -7.37 17.26 7.06
CA LYS A 195 -8.61 17.12 6.29
C LYS A 195 -9.80 16.69 7.15
N TYR A 196 -9.59 15.80 8.13
CA TYR A 196 -10.65 15.21 8.95
C TYR A 196 -10.55 15.62 10.43
N ALA A 197 -9.95 16.78 10.73
CA ALA A 197 -9.69 17.24 12.10
C ALA A 197 -10.93 17.23 13.01
N ASP A 198 -12.09 17.66 12.48
CA ASP A 198 -13.34 17.70 13.26
C ASP A 198 -13.90 16.30 13.54
N ASP A 199 -13.80 15.38 12.59
CA ASP A 199 -14.19 13.98 12.78
C ASP A 199 -13.26 13.28 13.76
N ILE A 200 -11.96 13.53 13.68
CA ILE A 200 -10.96 13.06 14.66
C ILE A 200 -11.31 13.57 16.04
N ARG A 201 -11.61 14.86 16.19
CA ARG A 201 -11.99 15.44 17.48
C ARG A 201 -13.22 14.73 18.05
N ARG A 202 -14.25 14.56 17.21
CA ARG A 202 -15.54 13.98 17.59
C ARG A 202 -15.45 12.49 17.95
N LEU A 203 -14.73 11.70 17.15
CA LEU A 203 -14.71 10.24 17.25
C LEU A 203 -13.57 9.69 18.13
N LEU A 204 -12.45 10.40 18.26
CA LEU A 204 -11.25 9.88 18.92
C LEU A 204 -10.82 10.64 20.17
N THR A 205 -11.28 11.87 20.38
CA THR A 205 -10.84 12.72 21.52
C THR A 205 -11.96 13.12 22.47
N GLY A 206 -13.16 12.57 22.30
CA GLY A 206 -14.24 12.68 23.29
C GLY A 206 -13.89 12.01 24.62
N PRO A 207 -14.71 12.19 25.68
CA PRO A 207 -14.46 11.64 27.02
C PRO A 207 -14.16 10.14 27.07
N ASP A 208 -14.62 9.38 26.06
CA ASP A 208 -14.46 7.94 25.92
C ASP A 208 -13.48 7.54 24.78
N GLY A 209 -12.60 8.45 24.35
CA GLY A 209 -11.68 8.23 23.22
C GLY A 209 -10.58 7.18 23.47
N PRO A 210 -10.45 6.13 22.65
CA PRO A 210 -9.47 5.07 22.87
C PRO A 210 -8.02 5.53 22.57
N PRO A 211 -7.03 5.16 23.40
CA PRO A 211 -5.66 5.67 23.29
C PRO A 211 -4.89 5.12 22.07
N GLY A 212 -4.22 6.00 21.30
CA GLY A 212 -3.15 5.62 20.35
C GLY A 212 -3.41 5.93 18.86
N ARG A 213 -2.33 5.98 18.07
CA ARG A 213 -2.34 6.32 16.64
C ARG A 213 -3.05 5.28 15.76
N VAL A 214 -2.86 3.99 16.05
CA VAL A 214 -3.32 2.84 15.22
C VAL A 214 -3.77 1.62 16.03
N GLY A 215 -3.92 1.74 17.36
CA GLY A 215 -4.30 0.62 18.25
C GLY A 215 -5.66 0.82 18.89
N VAL A 216 -6.38 -0.31 19.05
CA VAL A 216 -7.64 -0.47 19.81
C VAL A 216 -7.46 -0.01 21.25
#